data_AF-A0A957M8I3-F1
#
_entry.id   AF-A0A957M8I3-F1
#
_cell.length_a   1.000
_cell.length_b   1.000
_cell.length_c   1.000
_cell.angle_alpha   90.00
_cell.angle_beta   90.00
_cell.angle_gamma   90.00
#
_symmetry.space_group_name_H-M   'P 1'
#
loop_
_entity.id
_entity.type
_entity.pdbx_description
1 polymer ?
#
loop_
_entity_poly.entity_id
_entity_poly.type
_entity_poly.pdbx_seq_one_letter_code
_entity_poly.pdbx_strand_id
1 'polypeptide(L)' 'MYHIVEKRNIWFTISVVLMIPAIIYMAWSGITRGQLLPLSIDYTGGSVWEVSFDQAVQPAAVRQVFVDAGY' A
#
# COMPACT_ATOMS: atom_id res chain seq x y z
N MET A 1 6.00 -20.27 -34.85
CA MET A 1 6.85 -19.65 -33.81
C MET A 1 6.18 -18.33 -33.42
N TYR A 2 6.05 -18.00 -32.14
CA TYR A 2 5.35 -16.76 -31.74
C TYR A 2 6.20 -15.52 -32.03
N HIS A 3 5.68 -14.58 -32.82
CA HIS A 3 6.35 -13.34 -33.20
C HIS A 3 6.21 -12.26 -32.11
N ILE A 4 6.65 -12.57 -30.89
CA ILE A 4 6.51 -11.66 -29.73
C ILE A 4 7.36 -10.41 -29.91
N VAL A 5 8.57 -10.57 -30.45
CA VAL A 5 9.56 -9.48 -30.66
C VAL A 5 9.07 -8.43 -31.66
N GLU A 6 8.34 -8.85 -32.70
CA GLU A 6 7.77 -7.94 -33.70
C GLU A 6 6.71 -7.02 -33.11
N LYS A 7 6.04 -7.45 -32.04
CA LYS A 7 5.01 -6.68 -31.33
C LYS A 7 5.55 -5.93 -30.11
N ARG A 8 6.88 -5.73 -29.99
CA ARG A 8 7.51 -5.10 -28.81
C ARG A 8 6.84 -3.78 -28.40
N ASN A 9 6.44 -2.94 -29.36
CA ASN A 9 5.81 -1.66 -29.07
C ASN A 9 4.46 -1.84 -28.37
N ILE A 10 3.68 -2.85 -28.76
CA ILE A 10 2.40 -3.17 -28.11
C ILE A 10 2.65 -3.57 -26.65
N TRP A 11 3.65 -4.43 -26.40
CA TRP A 11 3.99 -4.86 -25.06
C TRP A 11 4.49 -3.71 -24.19
N PHE A 12 5.37 -2.84 -24.70
CA PHE A 12 5.82 -1.65 -23.98
C PHE A 12 4.69 -0.66 -23.70
N THR A 13 3.78 -0.45 -24.65
CA THR A 13 2.61 0.41 -24.43
C THR A 13 1.74 -0.14 -23.30
N ILE A 14 1.46 -1.45 -23.30
CA ILE A 14 0.70 -2.09 -22.22
C ILE A 14 1.44 -1.90 -20.89
N SER A 15 2.75 -2.14 -20.83
CA SER A 15 3.54 -1.94 -19.61
C SER A 15 3.47 -0.52 -19.08
N VAL A 16 3.60 0.49 -19.95
CA VAL A 16 3.53 1.90 -19.54
C VAL A 16 2.12 2.26 -19.06
N VAL A 17 1.08 1.83 -19.78
CA VAL A 17 -0.32 2.07 -19.37
C VAL A 17 -0.60 1.46 -18.00
N LEU A 18 -0.08 0.27 -17.70
CA LEU A 18 -0.23 -0.38 -16.39
C LEU A 18 0.60 0.31 -15.30
N MET A 19 1.74 0.90 -15.64
CA MET A 19 2.62 1.58 -14.69
C MET A 19 2.12 2.98 -14.30
N ILE A 20 1.49 3.70 -15.23
CA ILE A 20 1.02 5.09 -15.03
C ILE A 20 0.13 5.23 -13.79
N PRO A 21 -0.91 4.39 -13.55
CA PRO A 21 -1.76 4.51 -12.36
C PRO A 21 -0.97 4.42 -11.05
N ALA A 22 0.04 3.54 -10.98
CA ALA A 22 0.89 3.40 -9.79
C ALA A 22 1.74 4.65 -9.55
N ILE A 23 2.32 5.22 -10.61
CA ILE A 23 3.10 6.47 -10.54
C ILE A 23 2.20 7.64 -10.12
N ILE A 24 0.99 7.75 -10.69
CA ILE A 24 0.01 8.78 -10.31
C ILE A 24 -0.35 8.65 -8.83
N TYR A 25 -0.63 7.43 -8.36
CA TYR A 25 -0.93 7.17 -6.95
C TYR A 25 0.22 7.61 -6.04
N MET A 26 1.46 7.26 -6.37
CA MET A 26 2.64 7.64 -5.59
C MET A 26 2.81 9.17 -5.53
N ALA A 27 2.67 9.86 -6.66
CA ALA A 27 2.77 11.31 -6.71
C ALA A 27 1.65 11.99 -5.89
N TRP A 28 0.41 11.52 -6.05
CA TRP A 28 -0.73 12.01 -5.28
C TRP A 28 -0.56 11.76 -3.77
N SER A 29 -0.09 10.58 -3.36
CA SER A 29 0.19 10.25 -1.96
C SER A 29 1.33 11.11 -1.40
N GLY A 30 2.38 11.34 -2.18
CA GLY A 30 3.48 12.25 -1.80
C GLY A 30 2.99 13.67 -1.50
N ILE A 31 2.08 14.19 -2.32
CA ILE A 31 1.53 15.54 -2.15
C ILE A 31 0.52 15.62 -0.99
N THR A 32 -0.36 14.61 -0.85
CA THR A 32 -1.48 14.68 0.12
C THR A 32 -1.15 14.12 1.49
N ARG A 33 -0.21 13.17 1.58
CA ARG A 33 0.13 12.43 2.81
C ARG A 33 1.59 12.61 3.24
N GLY A 34 2.41 13.30 2.44
CA GLY A 34 3.84 13.48 2.70
C GLY A 34 4.69 12.22 2.49
N GLN A 35 4.11 11.13 1.99
CA GLN A 35 4.79 9.85 1.76
C GLN A 35 4.32 9.23 0.44
N LEU A 36 5.25 8.72 -0.36
CA LEU A 36 4.94 8.10 -1.67
C LEU A 36 4.23 6.75 -1.54
N LEU A 37 4.56 6.01 -0.48
CA LEU A 37 4.05 4.67 -0.18
C LEU A 37 3.69 4.58 1.31
N PRO A 38 2.74 3.72 1.71
CA PRO A 38 2.42 3.46 3.10
C PRO A 38 3.52 2.61 3.74
N LEU A 39 4.65 3.24 4.07
CA LEU A 39 5.79 2.56 4.65
C LEU A 39 5.50 2.16 6.11
N SER A 40 5.93 0.95 6.49
CA SER A 40 5.81 0.44 7.86
C SER A 40 6.90 1.02 8.78
N ILE A 41 6.88 0.60 10.04
CA ILE A 41 7.77 1.06 11.12
C ILE A 41 9.26 0.89 10.83
N ASP A 42 9.63 -0.01 9.91
CA ASP A 42 11.02 -0.17 9.44
C ASP A 42 11.58 1.14 8.83
N TYR A 43 10.70 2.00 8.32
CA TYR A 43 11.06 3.26 7.66
C TYR A 43 10.53 4.51 8.38
N THR A 44 9.47 4.36 9.18
CA THR A 44 8.80 5.48 9.86
C THR A 44 9.08 5.54 11.36
N GLY A 45 9.67 4.49 11.93
CA GLY A 45 9.82 4.32 13.37
C GLY A 45 8.49 3.97 14.07
N GLY A 46 8.55 3.66 15.36
CA GLY A 46 7.39 3.29 16.16
C GLY A 46 7.36 1.82 16.56
N SER A 47 6.17 1.34 16.95
CA SER A 47 5.96 -0.01 17.48
C SER A 47 4.76 -0.66 16.80
N VAL A 48 4.91 -1.91 16.37
CA VAL A 48 3.83 -2.74 15.85
C VAL A 48 3.69 -3.94 16.78
N TRP A 49 2.47 -4.16 17.28
CA TRP A 49 2.14 -5.30 18.12
C TRP A 49 1.22 -6.24 17.36
N GLU A 50 1.55 -7.52 17.41
CA GLU A 50 0.67 -8.58 16.95
C GLU A 50 0.04 -9.24 18.19
N VAL A 51 -1.28 -9.30 18.21
CA VAL A 51 -2.06 -9.82 19.34
C VAL A 51 -3.06 -10.83 18.82
N SER A 52 -3.25 -11.90 19.59
CA SER A 52 -4.22 -12.95 19.29
C SER A 52 -5.21 -13.08 20.45
N PHE A 53 -6.43 -13.49 20.15
CA PHE A 53 -7.50 -13.65 21.12
C PHE A 53 -8.11 -15.04 20.97
N ASP A 54 -8.46 -15.67 22.10
CA ASP A 54 -9.11 -16.99 22.13
C ASP A 54 -10.55 -16.97 21.59
N GLN A 55 -11.08 -15.78 21.33
CA GLN A 55 -12.41 -15.53 20.80
C GLN A 55 -12.35 -14.57 19.61
N ALA A 56 -13.37 -14.60 18.75
CA ALA A 56 -13.50 -13.64 17.66
C ALA A 56 -13.70 -12.22 18.21
N VAL A 57 -12.67 -11.39 18.08
CA VAL A 57 -12.70 -9.98 18.45
C VAL A 57 -12.75 -9.13 17.18
N GLN A 58 -13.66 -8.16 17.13
CA GLN A 58 -13.75 -7.24 16.01
C GLN A 58 -12.58 -6.23 16.04
N PRO A 59 -11.87 -5.99 14.92
CA PRO A 59 -10.77 -5.02 14.88
C PRO A 59 -11.17 -3.61 15.39
N ALA A 60 -12.43 -3.21 15.14
CA ALA A 60 -12.97 -1.95 15.63
C ALA A 60 -13.02 -1.86 17.17
N ALA A 61 -13.29 -2.97 17.86
CA ALA A 61 -13.30 -3.01 19.32
C ALA A 61 -11.88 -2.83 19.89
N VAL A 62 -10.88 -3.44 19.25
CA VAL A 62 -9.47 -3.24 19.62
C VAL A 62 -9.08 -1.77 19.43
N ARG A 63 -9.44 -1.16 18.30
CA ARG A 63 -9.19 0.26 18.03
C ARG A 63 -9.84 1.18 19.07
N GLN A 64 -11.06 0.86 19.51
CA GLN A 64 -11.78 1.69 20.48
C GLN A 64 -11.07 1.78 21.82
N VAL A 65 -10.43 0.69 22.29
CA VAL A 65 -9.64 0.69 23.54
C VAL A 65 -8.51 1.73 23.49
N PHE A 66 -7.83 1.86 22.34
CA PHE A 66 -6.77 2.86 22.17
C PHE A 66 -7.32 4.29 22.14
N VAL A 67 -8.43 4.50 21.43
CA VAL A 67 -9.12 5.80 21.37
C VAL A 67 -9.55 6.26 22.76
N ASP A 68 -10.16 5.36 23.54
CA ASP A 68 -10.61 5.64 24.92
C ASP A 68 -9.42 5.94 25.86
N ALA A 69 -8.25 5.36 25.58
CA ALA A 69 -7.00 5.61 26.30
C ALA A 69 -6.26 6.89 25.82
N GLY A 70 -6.80 7.61 24.83
CA GLY A 70 -6.22 8.87 24.32
C GLY A 70 -5.16 8.71 23.23
N TYR A 71 -5.15 7.58 22.52
CA TYR A 71 -4.26 7.30 21.38
C TYR A 71 -5.00 7.32 20.03
#